data_AF-A0A952DUP3-F1
#
_entry.id   AF-A0A952DUP3-F1
#
_cell.length_a   1.000
_cell.length_b   1.000
_cell.length_c   1.000
_cell.angle_alpha   90.00
_cell.angle_beta   90.00
_cell.angle_gamma   90.00
#
_symmetry.space_group_name_H-M   'P 1'
#
loop_
_entity.id
_entity.type
_entity.pdbx_description
1 polymer ?
#
loop_
_entity_poly.entity_id
_entity_poly.type
_entity_poly.pdbx_seq_one_letter_code
_entity_poly.pdbx_strand_id
1 'polypeptide(L)'
;MIRILKYVALDILKNKIVIAYTIMLALFSWSAFGLEDNESKGILTVLNIVLLTVPLVSILFSTIYIYNSNEFVELLVSNPVKRSMVWKALFTGLSISMVAAYWIGVGIPLLIYANFATAIMMLLAGSLLSVIFVSVAFLCSTLTRDKAKGI
;
A
#
# COMPACT_ATOMS: atom_id res chain seq x y z
N MET A 1 3.76 13.16 -17.38
CA MET A 1 3.87 12.00 -16.46
C MET A 1 4.00 12.42 -15.01
N ILE A 2 5.10 13.09 -14.59
CA ILE A 2 5.36 13.44 -13.18
C ILE A 2 4.24 14.27 -12.54
N ARG A 3 3.61 15.20 -13.29
CA ARG A 3 2.49 16.00 -12.75
C ARG A 3 1.28 15.14 -12.39
N ILE A 4 0.81 14.28 -13.31
CA ILE A 4 -0.32 13.37 -13.08
C ILE A 4 -0.01 12.41 -11.92
N LEU A 5 1.20 11.84 -11.91
CA LEU A 5 1.66 10.93 -10.86
C LEU A 5 1.72 11.62 -9.50
N LYS A 6 2.20 12.87 -9.44
CA LYS A 6 2.22 13.69 -8.22
C LYS A 6 0.81 13.98 -7.71
N TYR A 7 -0.15 14.30 -8.59
CA TYR A 7 -1.53 14.56 -8.18
C TYR A 7 -2.22 13.30 -7.69
N VAL A 8 -2.08 12.18 -8.39
CA VAL A 8 -2.65 10.89 -7.98
C VAL A 8 -2.03 10.42 -6.66
N ALA A 9 -0.70 10.51 -6.50
CA ALA A 9 -0.04 10.13 -5.25
C ALA A 9 -0.44 11.03 -4.06
N LEU A 10 -0.57 12.34 -4.28
CA LEU A 10 -1.03 13.28 -3.25
C LEU A 10 -2.50 13.06 -2.88
N ASP A 11 -3.34 12.71 -3.85
CA ASP A 11 -4.74 12.38 -3.62
C ASP A 11 -4.88 11.09 -2.80
N ILE A 12 -4.10 10.05 -3.14
CA ILE A 12 -4.07 8.78 -2.41
C ILE A 12 -3.53 8.97 -0.99
N LEU A 13 -2.45 9.74 -0.79
CA LEU A 13 -1.89 10.00 0.54
C LEU A 13 -2.83 10.80 1.46
N LYS A 14 -3.68 11.67 0.89
CA LYS A 14 -4.71 12.39 1.64
C LYS A 14 -5.96 11.56 1.90
N ASN A 15 -6.07 10.37 1.30
CA ASN A 15 -7.21 9.50 1.51
C ASN A 15 -7.22 9.00 2.97
N LYS A 16 -8.34 9.23 3.65
CA LYS A 16 -8.55 8.83 5.06
C LYS A 16 -8.27 7.34 5.29
N ILE A 17 -8.52 6.48 4.31
CA ILE A 17 -8.29 5.04 4.42
C ILE A 17 -6.78 4.73 4.51
N VAL A 18 -5.93 5.40 3.72
CA VAL A 18 -4.47 5.19 3.74
C VAL A 18 -3.87 5.71 5.04
N ILE A 19 -4.38 6.84 5.53
CA ILE A 19 -3.98 7.39 6.83
C ILE A 19 -4.38 6.43 7.96
N ALA A 20 -5.63 5.94 7.96
CA ALA A 20 -6.10 4.97 8.93
C ALA A 20 -5.27 3.67 8.91
N TYR A 21 -4.93 3.17 7.72
CA TYR A 21 -4.03 2.02 7.55
C TYR A 21 -2.65 2.28 8.16
N THR A 22 -2.05 3.44 7.89
CA THR A 22 -0.73 3.81 8.42
C THR A 22 -0.75 3.87 9.96
N ILE A 23 -1.78 4.51 10.53
CA ILE A 23 -1.96 4.60 11.98
C ILE A 23 -2.18 3.21 12.59
N MET A 24 -3.02 2.38 11.98
CA MET A 24 -3.29 1.03 12.45
C MET A 24 -2.02 0.19 12.49
N LEU A 25 -1.23 0.23 11.41
CA LEU A 25 0.07 -0.45 11.34
C LEU A 25 1.06 0.07 12.40
N ALA A 26 1.11 1.39 12.61
CA ALA A 26 1.95 1.99 13.63
C ALA A 26 1.57 1.53 15.03
N LEU A 27 0.27 1.59 15.37
CA LEU A 27 -0.24 1.16 16.67
C LEU A 27 0.06 -0.31 16.93
N PHE A 28 -0.19 -1.18 15.95
CA PHE A 28 0.10 -2.61 16.12
C PHE A 28 1.59 -2.89 16.26
N SER A 29 2.44 -2.23 15.48
CA SER A 29 3.88 -2.43 15.56
C SER A 29 4.45 -1.91 16.89
N TRP A 30 4.02 -0.73 17.33
CA TRP A 30 4.46 -0.16 18.61
C TRP A 30 3.98 -0.97 19.81
N SER A 31 2.74 -1.47 19.74
CA SER A 31 2.17 -2.33 20.77
C SER A 31 2.91 -3.67 20.84
N ALA A 32 3.19 -4.30 19.69
CA ALA A 32 3.90 -5.57 19.63
C ALA A 32 5.32 -5.47 20.21
N PHE A 33 6.08 -4.41 19.88
CA PHE A 33 7.41 -4.22 20.46
C PHE A 33 7.37 -3.73 21.91
N GLY A 34 6.33 -3.00 22.32
CA GLY A 34 6.22 -2.47 23.68
C GLY A 34 5.72 -3.47 24.73
N LEU A 35 4.97 -4.50 24.31
CA LEU A 35 4.41 -5.53 25.21
C LEU A 35 5.32 -6.75 25.39
N GLU A 36 6.35 -6.89 24.56
CA GLU A 36 7.18 -8.09 24.55
C GLU A 36 8.55 -7.84 25.18
N ASP A 37 8.90 -8.67 26.16
CA ASP A 37 10.19 -8.59 26.87
C ASP A 37 11.40 -9.10 26.05
N ASN A 38 11.14 -9.76 24.91
CA ASN A 38 12.19 -10.34 24.07
C ASN A 38 12.08 -9.82 22.63
N GLU A 39 13.16 -9.17 22.17
CA GLU A 39 13.28 -8.60 20.82
C GLU A 39 12.92 -9.60 19.72
N SER A 40 13.33 -10.87 19.86
CA SER A 40 13.10 -11.90 18.84
C SER A 40 11.62 -12.25 18.70
N LYS A 41 10.88 -12.25 19.81
CA LYS A 41 9.44 -12.51 19.78
C LYS A 41 8.70 -11.29 19.18
N GLY A 42 9.12 -10.06 19.52
CA GLY A 42 8.49 -8.85 19.01
C GLY A 42 8.61 -8.75 17.49
N ILE A 43 9.79 -9.07 16.96
CA ILE A 43 10.04 -9.17 15.51
C ILE A 43 9.12 -10.21 14.86
N LEU A 44 8.94 -11.38 15.48
CA LEU A 44 8.05 -12.45 14.98
C LEU A 44 6.58 -12.01 14.95
N THR A 45 6.11 -11.33 15.99
CA THR A 45 4.74 -10.81 16.05
C THR A 45 4.50 -9.77 14.97
N VAL A 46 5.43 -8.82 14.81
CA VAL A 46 5.34 -7.81 13.74
C VAL A 46 5.40 -8.45 12.34
N LEU A 47 6.26 -9.45 12.14
CA LEU A 47 6.32 -10.19 10.89
C LEU A 47 4.96 -10.79 10.52
N ASN A 48 4.30 -11.45 11.47
CA ASN A 48 2.98 -12.04 11.25
C ASN A 48 1.93 -10.98 10.92
N ILE A 49 1.94 -9.85 11.65
CA ILE A 49 1.03 -8.73 11.38
C ILE A 49 1.23 -8.20 9.96
N VAL A 50 2.49 -8.04 9.53
CA VAL A 50 2.84 -7.56 8.18
C VAL A 50 2.37 -8.55 7.11
N LEU A 51 2.66 -9.83 7.28
CA LEU A 51 2.30 -10.87 6.31
C LEU A 51 0.79 -11.01 6.12
N LEU A 52 -0.01 -10.74 7.15
CA LEU A 52 -1.47 -10.84 7.06
C LEU A 52 -2.11 -9.54 6.58
N THR A 53 -1.68 -8.42 7.16
CA THR A 53 -2.36 -7.13 6.99
C THR A 53 -1.96 -6.45 5.69
N VAL A 54 -0.67 -6.43 5.34
CA VAL A 54 -0.17 -5.69 4.17
C VAL A 54 -0.77 -6.22 2.86
N PRO A 55 -0.82 -7.54 2.61
CA PRO A 55 -1.48 -8.10 1.44
C PRO A 55 -2.96 -7.72 1.31
N LEU A 56 -3.69 -7.88 2.41
CA LEU A 56 -5.12 -7.72 2.45
C LEU A 56 -5.51 -6.27 2.18
N VAL A 57 -4.86 -5.31 2.85
CA VAL A 57 -5.13 -3.89 2.62
C VAL A 57 -4.66 -3.45 1.24
N SER A 58 -3.50 -3.93 0.77
CA SER A 58 -2.97 -3.57 -0.54
C SER A 58 -3.90 -4.01 -1.68
N ILE A 59 -4.47 -5.22 -1.62
CA ILE A 59 -5.45 -5.66 -2.62
C ILE A 59 -6.73 -4.85 -2.53
N LEU A 60 -7.36 -4.80 -1.34
CA LEU A 60 -8.68 -4.19 -1.20
C LEU A 60 -8.65 -2.70 -1.57
N PHE A 61 -7.68 -1.96 -1.03
CA PHE A 61 -7.57 -0.54 -1.30
C PHE A 61 -7.29 -0.26 -2.78
N SER A 62 -6.36 -1.00 -3.38
CA SER A 62 -6.02 -0.80 -4.80
C SER A 62 -7.21 -1.10 -5.71
N THR A 63 -7.93 -2.19 -5.46
CA THR A 63 -9.13 -2.56 -6.22
C THR A 63 -10.24 -1.51 -6.07
N ILE A 64 -10.53 -1.07 -4.84
CA ILE A 64 -11.53 -0.02 -4.57
C ILE A 64 -11.15 1.29 -5.25
N TYR A 65 -9.88 1.67 -5.18
CA TYR A 65 -9.39 2.92 -5.79
C TYR A 65 -9.54 2.87 -7.31
N ILE A 66 -9.16 1.76 -7.95
CA ILE A 66 -9.32 1.59 -9.41
C ILE A 66 -10.79 1.73 -9.80
N TYR A 67 -11.70 1.01 -9.13
CA TYR A 67 -13.14 1.11 -9.43
C TYR A 67 -13.72 2.51 -9.22
N ASN A 68 -13.29 3.22 -8.18
CA ASN A 68 -13.75 4.59 -7.92
C ASN A 68 -13.16 5.59 -8.93
N SER A 69 -11.93 5.36 -9.39
CA SER A 69 -11.25 6.23 -10.35
C SER A 69 -11.76 6.12 -11.79
N ASN A 70 -12.73 5.24 -12.08
CA ASN A 70 -13.23 5.03 -13.44
C ASN A 70 -13.76 6.32 -14.10
N GLU A 71 -14.54 7.13 -13.39
CA GLU A 71 -15.06 8.42 -13.90
C GLU A 71 -13.91 9.40 -14.20
N PHE A 72 -12.88 9.43 -13.35
CA PHE A 72 -11.69 10.26 -13.57
C PHE A 72 -10.87 9.78 -14.78
N VAL A 73 -10.73 8.46 -14.95
CA VAL A 73 -10.05 7.87 -16.10
C VAL A 73 -10.80 8.19 -17.39
N GLU A 74 -12.13 8.15 -17.39
CA GLU A 74 -12.97 8.50 -18.53
C GLU A 74 -12.78 9.98 -18.94
N LEU A 75 -12.75 10.88 -17.96
CA LEU A 75 -12.44 12.31 -18.18
C LEU A 75 -11.01 12.56 -18.67
N LEU A 76 -10.04 11.74 -18.29
CA LEU A 76 -8.65 11.88 -18.78
C LEU A 76 -8.50 11.41 -20.23
N VAL A 77 -9.31 10.44 -20.66
CA VAL A 77 -9.27 9.88 -22.03
C VAL A 77 -9.99 10.78 -23.03
N SER A 78 -10.89 11.68 -22.58
CA SER A 78 -11.46 12.73 -23.44
C SER A 78 -10.41 13.77 -23.88
N ASN A 79 -9.32 13.88 -23.12
CA ASN A 79 -8.12 14.62 -23.50
C ASN A 79 -7.16 13.71 -24.30
N PRO A 80 -6.25 14.24 -25.14
CA PRO A 80 -5.33 13.45 -25.96
C PRO A 80 -4.22 12.76 -25.14
N VAL A 81 -4.61 11.81 -24.29
CA VAL A 81 -3.76 11.06 -23.37
C VAL A 81 -3.81 9.58 -23.75
N LYS A 82 -2.65 8.96 -23.91
CA LYS A 82 -2.54 7.53 -24.24
C LYS A 82 -3.01 6.67 -23.05
N ARG A 83 -3.89 5.70 -23.28
CA ARG A 83 -4.41 4.78 -22.23
C ARG A 83 -3.31 4.09 -21.42
N SER A 84 -2.23 3.66 -22.09
CA SER A 84 -1.08 3.02 -21.43
C SER A 84 -0.36 3.95 -20.45
N MET A 85 -0.44 5.27 -20.64
CA MET A 85 0.14 6.25 -19.73
C MET A 85 -0.66 6.36 -18.43
N VAL A 86 -2.00 6.31 -18.51
CA VAL A 86 -2.89 6.39 -17.35
C VAL A 86 -2.70 5.17 -16.45
N TRP A 87 -2.70 3.96 -17.03
CA TRP A 87 -2.47 2.72 -16.28
C TRP A 87 -1.13 2.69 -15.56
N LYS A 88 -0.04 3.10 -16.22
CA LYS A 88 1.28 3.20 -15.58
C LYS A 88 1.30 4.23 -14.46
N ALA A 89 0.62 5.36 -14.62
CA ALA A 89 0.55 6.40 -13.59
C ALA A 89 -0.25 5.95 -12.35
N LEU A 90 -1.39 5.28 -12.55
CA LEU A 90 -2.19 4.73 -11.45
C LEU A 90 -1.43 3.64 -10.68
N PHE A 91 -0.80 2.70 -11.40
CA PHE A 91 -0.02 1.63 -10.79
C PHE A 91 1.13 2.18 -9.95
N THR A 92 1.97 3.04 -10.54
CA THR A 92 3.11 3.62 -9.84
C THR A 92 2.68 4.52 -8.68
N GLY A 93 1.61 5.30 -8.83
CA GLY A 93 1.04 6.12 -7.75
C GLY A 93 0.59 5.26 -6.56
N LEU A 94 -0.22 4.23 -6.82
CA LEU A 94 -0.71 3.32 -5.77
C LEU A 94 0.43 2.55 -5.09
N SER A 95 1.36 1.98 -5.86
CA SER A 95 2.52 1.27 -5.31
C SER A 95 3.36 2.16 -4.40
N ILE A 96 3.69 3.39 -4.84
CA ILE A 96 4.49 4.33 -4.03
C ILE A 96 3.74 4.71 -2.76
N SER A 97 2.44 5.00 -2.85
CA SER A 97 1.63 5.37 -1.68
C SER A 97 1.52 4.23 -0.66
N MET A 98 1.32 2.98 -1.10
CA MET A 98 1.27 1.82 -0.20
C MET A 98 2.62 1.57 0.48
N VAL A 99 3.72 1.65 -0.28
CA VAL A 99 5.08 1.49 0.28
C VAL A 99 5.39 2.60 1.27
N ALA A 100 5.03 3.85 0.97
CA ALA A 100 5.23 4.97 1.87
C ALA A 100 4.43 4.82 3.17
N ALA A 101 3.16 4.39 3.08
CA ALA A 101 2.34 4.09 4.26
C ALA A 101 2.95 2.98 5.13
N TYR A 102 3.46 1.91 4.51
CA TYR A 102 4.15 0.83 5.21
C TYR A 102 5.44 1.30 5.90
N TRP A 103 6.25 2.10 5.21
CA TRP A 103 7.50 2.67 5.77
C TRP A 103 7.23 3.57 6.97
N ILE A 104 6.19 4.41 6.91
CA ILE A 104 5.82 5.29 8.02
C ILE A 104 5.21 4.48 9.18
N GLY A 105 4.34 3.52 8.88
CA GLY A 105 3.64 2.74 9.90
C GLY A 105 4.55 1.76 10.66
N VAL A 106 5.18 0.84 9.93
CA VAL A 106 5.97 -0.27 10.50
C VAL A 106 7.46 0.06 10.52
N GLY A 107 7.95 0.88 9.58
CA GLY A 107 9.37 1.16 9.45
C GLY A 107 9.96 1.94 10.62
N ILE A 108 9.23 2.91 11.18
CA ILE A 108 9.69 3.67 12.35
C ILE A 108 9.92 2.74 13.56
N PRO A 109 8.94 1.94 14.03
CA PRO A 109 9.17 1.03 15.14
C PRO A 109 10.23 -0.04 14.83
N LEU A 110 10.28 -0.59 13.61
CA LEU A 110 11.31 -1.56 13.23
C LEU A 110 12.73 -1.01 13.37
N LEU A 111 12.97 0.24 12.94
CA LEU A 111 14.30 0.85 13.00
C LEU A 111 14.74 1.19 14.42
N ILE A 112 13.80 1.34 15.35
CA ILE A 112 14.08 1.68 16.75
C ILE A 112 14.32 0.42 17.59
N TYR A 113 13.49 -0.61 17.42
CA TYR A 113 13.47 -1.79 18.30
C TYR A 113 14.22 -3.01 17.74
N ALA A 114 14.47 -3.10 16.43
CA ALA A 114 15.12 -4.25 15.83
C ALA A 114 16.56 -3.94 15.36
N ASN A 115 17.35 -5.00 15.19
CA ASN A 115 18.68 -4.90 14.59
C ASN A 115 18.57 -4.34 13.16
N PHE A 116 19.51 -3.48 12.78
CA PHE A 116 19.53 -2.80 11.49
C PHE A 116 19.43 -3.76 10.28
N ALA A 117 20.10 -4.92 10.37
CA ALA A 117 20.06 -5.91 9.30
C ALA A 117 18.67 -6.55 9.12
N THR A 118 17.98 -6.89 10.21
CA THR A 118 16.64 -7.49 10.18
C THR A 118 15.59 -6.45 9.81
N ALA A 119 15.71 -5.22 10.31
CA ALA A 119 14.83 -4.11 9.95
C ALA A 119 14.83 -3.82 8.45
N ILE A 120 16.00 -3.75 7.81
CA ILE A 120 16.10 -3.54 6.35
C ILE A 120 15.50 -4.70 5.57
N MET A 121 15.77 -5.94 5.97
CA MET A 121 15.21 -7.13 5.33
C MET A 121 13.67 -7.11 5.36
N MET A 122 13.08 -6.78 6.52
CA MET A 122 11.63 -6.68 6.66
C MET A 122 11.05 -5.53 5.84
N LEU A 123 11.71 -4.36 5.84
CA LEU A 123 11.28 -3.21 5.05
C LEU A 123 11.26 -3.51 3.54
N LEU A 124 12.32 -4.14 3.03
CA LEU A 124 12.41 -4.55 1.63
C LEU A 124 11.34 -5.61 1.30
N ALA A 125 11.23 -6.65 2.12
CA ALA A 125 10.24 -7.71 1.91
C ALA A 125 8.79 -7.17 1.91
N GLY A 126 8.44 -6.33 2.89
CA GLY A 126 7.11 -5.72 2.99
C GLY A 126 6.81 -4.74 1.85
N SER A 127 7.83 -4.03 1.35
CA SER A 127 7.67 -3.16 0.17
C SER A 127 7.36 -3.97 -1.10
N LEU A 128 8.10 -5.07 -1.33
CA LEU A 128 7.85 -5.97 -2.46
C LEU A 128 6.47 -6.63 -2.36
N LEU A 129 6.11 -7.09 -1.17
CA LEU A 129 4.79 -7.66 -0.89
C LEU A 129 3.68 -6.68 -1.27
N SER A 130 3.78 -5.42 -0.84
CA SER A 130 2.81 -4.37 -1.19
C SER A 130 2.67 -4.21 -2.71
N VAL A 131 3.79 -4.14 -3.44
CA VAL A 131 3.80 -3.97 -4.90
C VAL A 131 3.21 -5.19 -5.62
N ILE A 132 3.48 -6.41 -5.16
CA ILE A 132 2.93 -7.65 -5.71
C ILE A 132 1.40 -7.65 -5.57
N PHE A 133 0.89 -7.34 -4.38
CA PHE A 133 -0.54 -7.34 -4.11
C PHE A 133 -1.28 -6.20 -4.84
N VAL A 134 -0.65 -5.03 -5.01
CA VAL A 134 -1.15 -3.98 -5.92
C VAL A 134 -1.25 -4.50 -7.36
N SER A 135 -0.24 -5.24 -7.84
CA SER A 135 -0.25 -5.82 -9.19
C SER A 135 -1.39 -6.83 -9.38
N VAL A 136 -1.65 -7.66 -8.37
CA VAL A 136 -2.77 -8.61 -8.36
C VAL A 136 -4.11 -7.86 -8.39
N ALA A 137 -4.27 -6.80 -7.61
CA ALA A 137 -5.49 -5.98 -7.64
C ALA A 137 -5.74 -5.34 -9.02
N PHE A 138 -4.69 -4.90 -9.71
CA PHE A 138 -4.79 -4.42 -11.09
C PHE A 138 -5.28 -5.52 -12.02
N LEU A 139 -4.77 -6.75 -11.89
CA LEU A 139 -5.24 -7.88 -12.70
C LEU A 139 -6.72 -8.19 -12.41
N CYS A 140 -7.11 -8.31 -11.14
CA CYS A 140 -8.48 -8.61 -10.74
C CYS A 140 -9.48 -7.54 -11.21
N SER A 141 -9.15 -6.26 -11.04
CA SER A 141 -10.02 -5.15 -11.46
C SER A 141 -10.18 -5.05 -12.98
N THR A 142 -9.19 -5.48 -13.77
CA THR A 142 -9.33 -5.55 -15.24
C THR A 142 -10.18 -6.72 -15.71
N LEU A 143 -10.15 -7.86 -15.00
CA LEU A 143 -10.90 -9.06 -15.35
C LEU A 143 -12.38 -8.95 -14.94
N THR A 144 -12.65 -8.31 -13.80
CA THR A 144 -14.00 -8.20 -13.25
C THR A 144 -14.51 -6.77 -13.38
N ARG A 145 -15.52 -6.55 -14.24
CA ARG A 145 -16.09 -5.20 -14.47
C ARG A 145 -17.01 -4.71 -13.36
N ASP A 146 -17.52 -5.61 -12.52
CA ASP A 146 -18.55 -5.31 -11.53
C ASP A 146 -17.93 -5.08 -10.14
N LYS A 147 -18.18 -3.90 -9.57
CA LYS A 147 -17.61 -3.43 -8.30
C LYS A 147 -17.97 -4.33 -7.13
N ALA A 148 -19.15 -4.96 -7.15
CA ALA A 148 -19.60 -5.86 -6.09
C ALA A 148 -19.04 -7.30 -6.20
N LYS A 149 -18.61 -7.72 -7.39
CA LYS A 149 -17.96 -9.04 -7.59
C LYS A 149 -16.45 -8.99 -7.47
N GLY A 150 -15.84 -7.81 -7.62
CA GLY A 150 -14.40 -7.62 -7.59
C GLY A 150 -13.81 -7.22 -6.24
N ILE A 151 -14.62 -6.70 -5.32
CA ILE A 151 -14.23 -6.36 -3.93
C ILE A 151 -14.35 -7.59 -3.03
#